data_AF-A0A7R6XZG6-F1
#
_entry.id   AF-A0A7R6XZG6-F1
#
_cell.length_a   1.000
_cell.length_b   1.000
_cell.length_c   1.000
_cell.angle_alpha   90.00
_cell.angle_beta   90.00
_cell.angle_gamma   90.00
#
_symmetry.space_group_name_H-M   'P 1'
#
loop_
_entity.id
_entity.type
_entity.pdbx_description
1 polymer ?
#
loop_
_entity_poly.entity_id
_entity_poly.type
_entity_poly.pdbx_seq_one_letter_code
_entity_poly.pdbx_strand_id
1 'polypeptide(L)'
;MPMEVAPAKTAFVLAGGGSFGAIQVGMLRSLARRGIAADMVVGSSVGALNGAYYAGDPTIEGNPAAGGDLARIAPARRLSGFMYRRDFLVTSDGLRQLVNRNLPYLNLEDAPIPIHIVTTDILTGRTVVLSKGSAAQAIIASAAIPAAFAPVQHGDLYLADGAVSSNTPVKVAVAQGAQRLVVLPTGSPVPSTSLLWERSRTRCTH
;
A
#
# COMPACT_ATOMS: atom_id res chain seq x y z
N MET A 1 27.56 16.23 29.80
CA MET A 1 27.35 16.31 28.34
C MET A 1 25.97 15.75 28.06
N PRO A 2 24.97 16.53 27.62
CA PRO A 2 23.73 15.92 27.15
C PRO A 2 24.09 15.06 25.93
N MET A 3 23.65 13.79 25.93
CA MET A 3 23.81 12.96 24.74
C MET A 3 22.99 13.61 23.62
N GLU A 4 23.66 13.95 22.52
CA GLU A 4 22.98 14.33 21.29
C GLU A 4 22.21 13.11 20.79
N VAL A 5 20.90 13.11 21.02
CA VAL A 5 20.01 12.04 20.56
C VAL A 5 19.98 12.15 19.04
N ALA A 6 20.64 11.23 18.35
CA ALA A 6 20.55 11.11 16.90
C ALA A 6 19.07 11.14 16.48
N PRO A 7 18.72 11.86 15.40
CA PRO A 7 17.33 12.01 14.99
C PRO A 7 16.68 10.63 14.80
N ALA A 8 15.51 10.45 15.42
CA ALA A 8 14.83 9.15 15.44
C ALA A 8 14.44 8.71 14.03
N LYS A 9 14.85 7.50 13.63
CA LYS A 9 14.58 6.92 12.30
C LYS A 9 13.08 6.87 12.04
N THR A 10 12.60 7.68 11.10
CA THR A 10 11.19 7.87 10.77
C THR A 10 10.79 6.98 9.61
N ALA A 11 9.80 6.11 9.82
CA ALA A 11 9.18 5.32 8.77
C ALA A 11 7.82 5.88 8.34
N PHE A 12 7.60 5.99 7.04
CA PHE A 12 6.26 6.18 6.50
C PHE A 12 5.63 4.82 6.23
N VAL A 13 4.46 4.56 6.83
CA VAL A 13 3.74 3.29 6.74
C VAL A 13 2.46 3.52 5.94
N LEU A 14 2.44 3.05 4.70
CA LEU A 14 1.31 3.23 3.80
C LEU A 14 0.46 1.96 3.77
N ALA A 15 -0.78 2.09 4.25
CA ALA A 15 -1.72 0.98 4.31
C ALA A 15 -2.25 0.59 2.92
N GLY A 16 -2.76 -0.63 2.81
CA GLY A 16 -3.61 -1.04 1.69
C GLY A 16 -4.99 -0.36 1.72
N GLY A 17 -5.81 -0.65 0.70
CA GLY A 17 -7.22 -0.22 0.60
C GLY A 17 -7.67 0.26 -0.77
N GLY A 18 -7.11 -0.33 -1.84
CA GLY A 18 -7.70 -0.30 -3.18
C GLY A 18 -7.79 1.09 -3.81
N SER A 19 -8.97 1.48 -4.27
CA SER A 19 -9.22 2.70 -5.06
C SER A 19 -8.99 4.01 -4.29
N PHE A 20 -8.83 3.97 -2.97
CA PHE A 20 -8.64 5.15 -2.12
C PHE A 20 -7.19 5.63 -2.02
N GLY A 21 -6.29 5.15 -2.89
CA GLY A 21 -4.87 5.54 -2.92
C GLY A 21 -4.60 7.04 -3.08
N ALA A 22 -5.50 7.80 -3.70
CA ALA A 22 -5.37 9.25 -3.87
C ALA A 22 -5.31 9.99 -2.52
N ILE A 23 -5.94 9.45 -1.47
CA ILE A 23 -5.92 10.03 -0.12
C ILE A 23 -4.48 10.05 0.41
N GLN A 24 -3.73 8.97 0.22
CA GLN A 24 -2.33 8.88 0.66
C GLN A 24 -1.44 9.86 -0.10
N VAL A 25 -1.67 10.08 -1.40
CA VAL A 25 -0.96 11.11 -2.18
C VAL A 25 -1.19 12.49 -1.55
N GLY A 26 -2.43 12.82 -1.20
CA GLY A 26 -2.74 14.08 -0.51
C GLY A 26 -2.01 14.23 0.83
N MET A 27 -1.96 13.15 1.62
CA MET A 27 -1.21 13.12 2.89
C MET A 27 0.30 13.33 2.66
N LEU A 28 0.91 12.60 1.73
CA LEU A 28 2.32 12.74 1.36
C LEU A 28 2.66 14.17 0.92
N ARG A 29 1.81 14.81 0.10
CA ARG A 29 1.96 16.22 -0.30
C ARG A 29 1.92 17.17 0.90
N SER A 30 1.09 16.89 1.88
CA SER A 30 1.02 17.68 3.11
C SER A 30 2.27 17.50 3.98
N LEU A 31 2.79 16.27 4.07
CA LEU A 31 4.03 15.98 4.80
C LEU A 31 5.24 16.67 4.14
N ALA A 32 5.37 16.54 2.81
CA ALA A 32 6.42 17.18 2.04
C ALA A 32 6.44 18.71 2.20
N ARG A 33 5.27 19.37 2.11
CA ARG A 33 5.14 20.83 2.34
C ARG A 33 5.56 21.29 3.73
N ARG A 34 5.57 20.40 4.71
CA ARG A 34 5.98 20.68 6.10
C ARG A 34 7.43 20.23 6.37
N GLY A 35 8.16 19.79 5.35
CA GLY A 35 9.52 19.27 5.51
C GLY A 35 9.59 17.96 6.30
N ILE A 36 8.48 17.22 6.42
CA ILE A 36 8.46 15.93 7.10
C ILE A 36 8.84 14.88 6.06
N ALA A 37 10.04 14.32 6.19
CA ALA A 37 10.56 13.27 5.33
C ALA A 37 10.63 11.91 6.05
N ALA A 38 10.70 10.85 5.27
CA ALA A 38 10.91 9.49 5.76
C ALA A 38 12.36 9.05 5.56
N ASP A 39 12.90 8.31 6.52
CA ASP A 39 14.17 7.58 6.38
C ASP A 39 13.96 6.19 5.76
N MET A 40 12.71 5.71 5.77
CA MET A 40 12.28 4.50 5.07
C MET A 40 10.79 4.53 4.80
N VAL A 41 10.36 3.69 3.88
CA VAL A 41 8.96 3.52 3.51
C VAL A 41 8.58 2.05 3.62
N VAL A 42 7.40 1.79 4.15
CA VAL A 42 6.81 0.45 4.19
C VAL A 42 5.40 0.53 3.61
N GLY A 43 5.13 -0.25 2.57
CA GLY A 43 3.87 -0.17 1.83
C GLY A 43 3.23 -1.53 1.57
N SER A 44 1.90 -1.56 1.51
CA SER A 44 1.12 -2.73 1.12
C SER A 44 0.05 -2.36 0.08
N SER A 45 -0.13 -3.16 -0.97
CA SER A 45 -1.12 -2.95 -2.03
C SER A 45 -0.97 -1.57 -2.68
N VAL A 46 -2.04 -0.76 -2.72
CA VAL A 46 -1.96 0.63 -3.19
C VAL A 46 -0.92 1.47 -2.42
N GLY A 47 -0.69 1.17 -1.14
CA GLY A 47 0.36 1.78 -0.34
C GLY A 47 1.77 1.38 -0.79
N ALA A 48 1.95 0.18 -1.36
CA ALA A 48 3.23 -0.22 -1.95
C ALA A 48 3.52 0.56 -3.24
N LEU A 49 2.51 0.77 -4.08
CA LEU A 49 2.63 1.63 -5.26
C LEU A 49 2.97 3.07 -4.84
N ASN A 50 2.17 3.67 -3.97
CA ASN A 50 2.39 5.04 -3.52
C ASN A 50 3.73 5.22 -2.81
N GLY A 51 4.10 4.25 -1.99
CA GLY A 51 5.35 4.24 -1.24
C GLY A 51 6.56 4.13 -2.16
N ALA A 52 6.50 3.30 -3.20
CA ALA A 52 7.57 3.18 -4.19
C ALA A 52 7.77 4.47 -4.99
N TYR A 53 6.68 5.13 -5.41
CA TYR A 53 6.80 6.44 -6.07
C TYR A 53 7.41 7.49 -5.15
N TYR A 54 6.94 7.59 -3.90
CA TYR A 54 7.53 8.51 -2.92
C TYR A 54 9.01 8.20 -2.63
N ALA A 55 9.36 6.92 -2.58
CA ALA A 55 10.73 6.49 -2.35
C ALA A 55 11.69 6.86 -3.51
N GLY A 56 11.16 6.91 -4.73
CA GLY A 56 11.88 7.35 -5.93
C GLY A 56 11.95 8.86 -6.07
N ASP A 57 10.83 9.53 -5.78
CA ASP A 57 10.68 10.97 -5.86
C ASP A 57 9.74 11.47 -4.73
N PRO A 58 10.30 12.06 -3.67
CA PRO A 58 9.52 12.57 -2.54
C PRO A 58 8.58 13.73 -2.90
N THR A 59 8.74 14.37 -4.06
CA THR A 59 7.80 15.40 -4.54
C THR A 59 6.44 14.80 -4.92
N ILE A 60 6.41 13.49 -5.18
CA ILE A 60 5.26 12.69 -5.62
C ILE A 60 4.48 13.29 -6.79
N GLU A 61 5.15 14.11 -7.60
CA GLU A 61 4.64 14.58 -8.87
C GLU A 61 4.51 13.40 -9.84
N GLY A 62 3.46 13.39 -10.66
CA GLY A 62 3.20 12.29 -11.59
C GLY A 62 2.79 10.95 -10.95
N ASN A 63 2.57 10.88 -9.62
CA ASN A 63 2.08 9.64 -8.99
C ASN A 63 0.71 9.24 -9.57
N PRO A 64 0.56 8.03 -10.13
CA PRO A 64 -0.65 7.55 -10.81
C PRO A 64 -1.88 7.45 -9.91
N ALA A 65 -1.69 7.27 -8.59
CA ALA A 65 -2.81 7.23 -7.65
C ALA A 65 -3.45 8.61 -7.48
N ALA A 66 -2.74 9.69 -7.81
CA ALA A 66 -3.25 11.06 -7.73
C ALA A 66 -4.30 11.36 -8.81
N GLY A 67 -4.15 10.78 -10.01
CA GLY A 67 -4.99 11.05 -11.18
C GLY A 67 -6.26 10.19 -11.27
N GLY A 68 -6.48 9.30 -10.30
CA GLY A 68 -7.55 8.31 -10.38
C GLY A 68 -7.29 7.22 -11.43
N ASP A 69 -6.08 7.13 -11.99
CA ASP A 69 -5.75 6.14 -13.02
C ASP A 69 -5.86 4.71 -12.48
N LEU A 70 -5.61 4.50 -11.19
CA LEU A 70 -5.90 3.26 -10.46
C LEU A 70 -7.37 2.82 -10.56
N ALA A 71 -8.32 3.77 -10.51
CA ALA A 71 -9.75 3.49 -10.67
C ALA A 71 -10.11 3.16 -12.14
N ARG A 72 -9.27 3.56 -13.11
CA ARG A 72 -9.43 3.17 -14.53
C ARG A 72 -8.91 1.75 -14.81
N ILE A 73 -7.95 1.27 -14.03
CA ILE A 73 -7.44 -0.12 -14.08
C ILE A 73 -8.39 -1.08 -13.36
N ALA A 74 -9.17 -0.61 -12.38
CA ALA A 74 -10.24 -1.37 -11.75
C ALA A 74 -11.46 -1.41 -12.68
N PRO A 75 -11.77 -2.55 -13.33
CA PRO A 75 -12.85 -2.57 -14.30
C PRO A 75 -14.18 -2.61 -13.55
N ALA A 76 -14.79 -1.44 -13.35
CA ALA A 76 -16.22 -1.31 -13.02
C ALA A 76 -17.11 -2.10 -14.02
N ARG A 77 -16.56 -2.47 -15.18
CA ARG A 77 -17.18 -3.24 -16.26
C ARG A 77 -17.19 -4.77 -16.06
N ARG A 78 -16.68 -5.32 -14.94
CA ARG A 78 -16.60 -6.79 -14.70
C ARG A 78 -17.36 -7.32 -13.48
N LEU A 79 -18.10 -6.49 -12.75
CA LEU A 79 -19.04 -6.99 -11.74
C LEU A 79 -20.15 -7.86 -12.37
N SER A 80 -20.47 -7.63 -13.65
CA SER A 80 -21.34 -8.50 -14.46
C SER A 80 -20.71 -9.85 -14.83
N GLY A 81 -19.37 -9.96 -14.77
CA GLY A 81 -18.65 -11.23 -14.99
C GLY A 81 -18.62 -12.14 -13.77
N PHE A 82 -18.95 -11.60 -12.58
CA PHE A 82 -18.97 -12.34 -11.32
C PHE A 82 -20.01 -13.46 -11.30
N MET A 83 -21.04 -13.38 -12.14
CA MET A 83 -22.03 -14.44 -12.28
C MET A 83 -21.61 -15.57 -13.25
N TYR A 84 -20.53 -15.42 -14.04
CA TYR A 84 -20.37 -16.29 -15.22
C TYR A 84 -19.00 -16.93 -15.52
N ARG A 85 -17.86 -16.64 -14.87
CA ARG A 85 -16.61 -17.39 -15.17
C ARG A 85 -15.64 -17.61 -14.00
N ARG A 86 -15.00 -18.79 -14.04
CA ARG A 86 -14.08 -19.42 -13.08
C ARG A 86 -12.58 -19.13 -13.32
N ASP A 87 -12.22 -18.04 -13.99
CA ASP A 87 -10.81 -17.82 -14.38
C ASP A 87 -10.33 -16.41 -14.01
N PHE A 88 -9.16 -16.32 -13.36
CA PHE A 88 -8.46 -15.12 -12.84
C PHE A 88 -8.03 -14.11 -13.93
N LEU A 89 -8.95 -13.62 -14.75
CA LEU A 89 -8.66 -13.00 -16.06
C LEU A 89 -8.46 -11.47 -16.05
N VAL A 90 -8.08 -10.83 -14.94
CA VAL A 90 -7.61 -9.43 -14.99
C VAL A 90 -6.09 -9.46 -15.13
N THR A 91 -5.58 -9.14 -16.32
CA THR A 91 -4.13 -9.10 -16.58
C THR A 91 -3.49 -7.92 -15.85
N SER A 92 -2.40 -8.18 -15.14
CA SER A 92 -1.61 -7.18 -14.41
C SER A 92 -0.78 -6.25 -15.32
N ASP A 93 -0.88 -6.41 -16.64
CA ASP A 93 -0.02 -5.74 -17.62
C ASP A 93 -0.17 -4.22 -17.58
N GLY A 94 -1.38 -3.71 -17.35
CA GLY A 94 -1.63 -2.27 -17.22
C GLY A 94 -0.89 -1.66 -16.02
N LEU A 95 -0.94 -2.33 -14.86
CA LEU A 95 -0.22 -1.89 -13.65
C LEU A 95 1.30 -2.00 -13.86
N ARG A 96 1.77 -3.08 -14.50
CA ARG A 96 3.18 -3.27 -14.83
C ARG A 96 3.72 -2.15 -15.72
N GLN A 97 3.02 -1.82 -16.80
CA GLN A 97 3.42 -0.74 -17.70
C GLN A 97 3.41 0.61 -16.99
N LEU A 98 2.41 0.85 -16.16
CA LEU A 98 2.30 2.08 -15.40
C LEU A 98 3.48 2.25 -14.43
N VAL A 99 3.83 1.17 -13.70
CA VAL A 99 5.01 1.17 -12.83
C VAL A 99 6.27 1.41 -13.66
N ASN A 100 6.54 0.59 -14.68
CA ASN A 100 7.77 0.68 -15.48
C ASN A 100 7.96 2.04 -16.15
N ARG A 101 6.86 2.74 -16.49
CA ARG A 101 6.93 4.04 -17.18
C ARG A 101 7.28 5.20 -16.25
N ASN A 102 6.87 5.16 -14.98
CA ASN A 102 6.97 6.34 -14.12
C ASN A 102 7.77 6.13 -12.83
N LEU A 103 8.20 4.91 -12.52
CA LEU A 103 9.13 4.67 -11.40
C LEU A 103 10.57 4.94 -11.86
N PRO A 104 11.32 5.82 -11.17
CA PRO A 104 12.66 6.24 -11.62
C PRO A 104 13.75 5.18 -11.38
N TYR A 105 13.38 4.02 -10.82
CA TYR A 105 14.29 2.92 -10.52
C TYR A 105 13.64 1.57 -10.87
N LEU A 106 14.48 0.57 -11.19
CA LEU A 106 14.03 -0.76 -11.62
C LEU A 106 13.97 -1.76 -10.46
N ASN A 107 14.94 -1.70 -9.54
CA ASN A 107 15.01 -2.59 -8.38
C ASN A 107 14.78 -1.83 -7.07
N LEU A 108 14.21 -2.50 -6.08
CA LEU A 108 13.85 -1.88 -4.80
C LEU A 108 15.06 -1.33 -4.03
N GLU A 109 16.21 -1.98 -4.14
CA GLU A 109 17.47 -1.57 -3.53
C GLU A 109 18.09 -0.32 -4.16
N ASP A 110 17.67 0.04 -5.38
CA ASP A 110 18.13 1.23 -6.09
C ASP A 110 17.32 2.49 -5.71
N ALA A 111 16.29 2.34 -4.87
CA ALA A 111 15.45 3.44 -4.45
C ALA A 111 16.24 4.45 -3.57
N PRO A 112 16.14 5.76 -3.85
CA PRO A 112 16.76 6.80 -3.02
C PRO A 112 16.39 6.74 -1.54
N ILE A 113 15.14 6.39 -1.23
CA ILE A 113 14.70 6.09 0.13
C ILE A 113 14.44 4.58 0.24
N PRO A 114 14.98 3.88 1.25
CA PRO A 114 14.72 2.46 1.46
C PRO A 114 13.22 2.13 1.48
N ILE A 115 12.80 1.20 0.62
CA ILE A 115 11.39 0.79 0.47
C ILE A 115 11.22 -0.69 0.79
N HIS A 116 10.19 -1.00 1.56
CA HIS A 116 9.81 -2.37 1.94
C HIS A 116 8.37 -2.64 1.49
N ILE A 117 8.20 -3.56 0.56
CA ILE A 117 6.91 -3.93 0.00
C ILE A 117 6.41 -5.19 0.70
N VAL A 118 5.20 -5.10 1.25
CA VAL A 118 4.57 -6.19 1.97
C VAL A 118 3.65 -6.97 1.05
N THR A 119 3.85 -8.29 1.01
CA THR A 119 3.06 -9.26 0.26
C THR A 119 2.62 -10.39 1.20
N THR A 120 1.73 -11.26 0.73
CA THR A 120 1.30 -12.46 1.46
C THR A 120 1.61 -13.68 0.62
N ASP A 121 2.28 -14.69 1.19
CA ASP A 121 2.32 -16.01 0.57
C ASP A 121 0.94 -16.66 0.69
N ILE A 122 0.28 -16.88 -0.45
CA ILE A 122 -1.11 -17.35 -0.49
C ILE A 122 -1.24 -18.80 0.00
N LEU A 123 -0.16 -19.58 -0.06
CA LEU A 123 -0.19 -20.98 0.37
C LEU A 123 -0.12 -21.11 1.89
N THR A 124 0.68 -20.27 2.55
CA THR A 124 0.89 -20.34 4.01
C THR A 124 0.17 -19.24 4.80
N GLY A 125 -0.32 -18.20 4.11
CA GLY A 125 -0.89 -16.99 4.72
C GLY A 125 0.14 -16.08 5.40
N ARG A 126 1.44 -16.37 5.26
CA ARG A 126 2.50 -15.62 5.95
C ARG A 126 2.83 -14.33 5.22
N THR A 127 3.17 -13.29 5.99
CA THR A 127 3.67 -12.04 5.46
C THR A 127 5.08 -12.23 4.88
N VAL A 128 5.28 -11.77 3.66
CA VAL A 128 6.57 -11.76 2.96
C VAL A 128 6.93 -10.32 2.62
N VAL A 129 8.12 -9.88 3.04
CA VAL A 129 8.61 -8.51 2.83
C VAL A 129 9.66 -8.51 1.74
N LEU A 130 9.38 -7.80 0.65
CA LEU A 130 10.29 -7.61 -0.46
C LEU A 130 11.00 -6.27 -0.31
N SER A 131 12.33 -6.31 -0.25
CA SER A 131 13.19 -5.12 -0.14
C SER A 131 14.27 -5.06 -1.23
N LYS A 132 14.30 -6.07 -2.10
CA LYS A 132 15.27 -6.23 -3.19
C LYS A 132 14.60 -6.84 -4.42
N GLY A 133 15.23 -6.70 -5.58
CA GLY A 133 14.76 -7.20 -6.86
C GLY A 133 13.74 -6.28 -7.53
N SER A 134 13.08 -6.77 -8.58
CA SER A 134 12.22 -5.97 -9.45
C SER A 134 11.10 -5.25 -8.69
N ALA A 135 11.15 -3.92 -8.69
CA ALA A 135 10.14 -3.06 -8.07
C ALA A 135 8.76 -3.32 -8.67
N ALA A 136 8.68 -3.45 -10.00
CA ALA A 136 7.44 -3.75 -10.71
C ALA A 136 6.82 -5.09 -10.26
N GLN A 137 7.62 -6.15 -10.20
CA GLN A 137 7.13 -7.45 -9.74
C GLN A 137 6.62 -7.38 -8.30
N ALA A 138 7.38 -6.72 -7.41
CA ALA A 138 7.01 -6.58 -6.01
C ALA A 138 5.70 -5.79 -5.81
N ILE A 139 5.54 -4.66 -6.50
CA ILE A 139 4.31 -3.84 -6.45
C ILE A 139 3.11 -4.64 -6.98
N ILE A 140 3.26 -5.33 -8.11
CA ILE A 140 2.19 -6.16 -8.69
C ILE A 140 1.81 -7.28 -7.73
N ALA A 141 2.78 -8.00 -7.17
CA ALA A 141 2.53 -9.04 -6.17
C ALA A 141 1.78 -8.50 -4.96
N SER A 142 2.18 -7.32 -4.46
CA SER A 142 1.55 -6.66 -3.31
C SER A 142 0.13 -6.18 -3.58
N ALA A 143 -0.24 -5.94 -4.85
CA ALA A 143 -1.57 -5.51 -5.27
C ALA A 143 -2.44 -6.66 -5.86
N ALA A 144 -1.94 -7.90 -5.85
CA ALA A 144 -2.64 -9.06 -6.42
C ALA A 144 -3.73 -9.58 -5.47
N ILE A 145 -4.88 -8.89 -5.46
CA ILE A 145 -6.02 -9.25 -4.60
C ILE A 145 -6.52 -10.66 -4.98
N PRO A 146 -6.57 -11.61 -4.02
CA PRO A 146 -7.13 -12.94 -4.26
C PRO A 146 -8.53 -12.88 -4.87
N ALA A 147 -8.84 -13.80 -5.78
CA ALA A 147 -10.07 -13.85 -6.60
C ALA A 147 -10.21 -12.76 -7.68
N ALA A 148 -9.48 -11.64 -7.60
CA ALA A 148 -9.47 -10.62 -8.65
C ALA A 148 -8.26 -10.75 -9.60
N PHE A 149 -7.10 -11.13 -9.07
CA PHE A 149 -5.84 -11.25 -9.80
C PHE A 149 -5.16 -12.60 -9.50
N ALA A 150 -4.38 -13.09 -10.46
CA ALA A 150 -3.56 -14.29 -10.25
C ALA A 150 -2.38 -13.99 -9.29
N PRO A 151 -2.01 -14.92 -8.39
CA PRO A 151 -0.80 -14.80 -7.58
C PRO A 151 0.45 -14.67 -8.45
N VAL A 152 1.43 -13.90 -7.97
CA VAL A 152 2.72 -13.72 -8.63
C VAL A 152 3.71 -14.71 -8.05
N GLN A 153 4.29 -15.56 -8.90
CA GLN A 153 5.36 -16.46 -8.48
C GLN A 153 6.66 -15.69 -8.25
N HIS A 154 7.31 -15.94 -7.11
CA HIS A 154 8.62 -15.39 -6.75
C HIS A 154 9.46 -16.48 -6.08
N GLY A 155 10.30 -17.15 -6.86
CA GLY A 155 10.96 -18.40 -6.44
C GLY A 155 9.92 -19.50 -6.19
N ASP A 156 9.97 -20.10 -5.00
CA ASP A 156 9.03 -21.14 -4.55
C ASP A 156 7.75 -20.57 -3.91
N LEU A 157 7.64 -19.25 -3.81
CA LEU A 157 6.52 -18.58 -3.16
C LEU A 157 5.47 -18.11 -4.18
N TYR A 158 4.20 -18.18 -3.79
CA TYR A 158 3.08 -17.63 -4.54
C TYR A 158 2.54 -16.40 -3.82
N LEU A 159 2.94 -15.22 -4.28
CA LEU A 159 2.67 -13.97 -3.60
C LEU A 159 1.34 -13.36 -4.06
N ALA A 160 0.57 -12.89 -3.09
CA ALA A 160 -0.69 -12.16 -3.25
C ALA A 160 -0.68 -10.88 -2.41
N ASP A 161 -1.80 -10.15 -2.44
CA ASP A 161 -1.94 -8.85 -1.81
C ASP A 161 -1.52 -8.87 -0.32
N GLY A 162 -0.66 -7.92 0.05
CA GLY A 162 -0.12 -7.81 1.41
C GLY A 162 -1.19 -7.46 2.46
N ALA A 163 -2.32 -6.87 2.05
CA ALA A 163 -3.41 -6.53 2.94
C ALA A 163 -4.11 -7.76 3.52
N VAL A 164 -3.96 -8.94 2.89
CA VAL A 164 -4.49 -10.22 3.39
C VAL A 164 -3.85 -10.59 4.73
N SER A 165 -2.53 -10.40 4.88
CA SER A 165 -1.82 -10.71 6.13
C SER A 165 -1.54 -9.49 6.99
N SER A 166 -1.35 -8.31 6.38
CA SER A 166 -0.96 -7.09 7.08
C SER A 166 -1.33 -5.82 6.30
N ASN A 167 -2.60 -5.39 6.41
CA ASN A 167 -3.09 -4.16 5.77
C ASN A 167 -2.37 -2.89 6.19
N THR A 168 -1.92 -2.79 7.44
CA THR A 168 -1.14 -1.64 7.94
C THR A 168 0.18 -2.17 8.50
N PRO A 169 1.29 -2.15 7.72
CA PRO A 169 2.50 -2.89 8.04
C PRO A 169 3.42 -2.25 9.10
N VAL A 170 2.83 -1.87 10.23
CA VAL A 170 3.53 -1.27 11.39
C VAL A 170 4.60 -2.22 11.94
N LYS A 171 4.28 -3.52 12.07
CA LYS A 171 5.22 -4.51 12.59
C LYS A 171 6.48 -4.62 11.72
N VAL A 172 6.32 -4.51 10.40
CA VAL A 172 7.45 -4.52 9.45
C VAL A 172 8.30 -3.27 9.65
N ALA A 173 7.70 -2.09 9.77
CA ALA A 173 8.45 -0.85 10.02
C ALA A 173 9.28 -0.91 11.31
N VAL A 174 8.69 -1.41 12.40
CA VAL A 174 9.40 -1.61 13.67
C VAL A 174 10.55 -2.62 13.51
N ALA A 175 10.31 -3.74 12.83
CA ALA A 175 11.35 -4.74 12.57
C ALA A 175 12.53 -4.20 11.73
N GLN A 176 12.30 -3.21 10.87
CA GLN A 176 13.33 -2.53 10.09
C GLN A 176 14.07 -1.41 10.87
N GLY A 177 13.78 -1.28 12.16
CA GLY A 177 14.45 -0.35 13.07
C GLY A 177 13.87 1.06 13.07
N ALA A 178 12.61 1.24 12.66
CA ALA A 178 11.92 2.52 12.80
C ALA A 178 11.69 2.85 14.28
N GLN A 179 11.98 4.09 14.66
CA GLN A 179 11.77 4.63 16.00
C GLN A 179 10.59 5.59 16.06
N ARG A 180 10.27 6.20 14.91
CA ARG A 180 9.09 7.05 14.71
C ARG A 180 8.31 6.54 13.51
N LEU A 181 6.98 6.46 13.64
CA LEU A 181 6.10 5.98 12.58
C LEU A 181 5.10 7.06 12.20
N VAL A 182 4.98 7.34 10.91
CA VAL A 182 3.90 8.15 10.33
C VAL A 182 3.04 7.21 9.50
N VAL A 183 1.82 6.93 9.97
CA VAL A 183 0.91 5.98 9.32
C VAL A 183 -0.04 6.72 8.40
N LEU A 184 -0.11 6.29 7.14
CA LEU A 184 -0.96 6.85 6.09
C LEU A 184 -2.04 5.83 5.71
N PRO A 185 -3.18 5.80 6.43
CA PRO A 185 -4.28 4.92 6.10
C PRO A 185 -4.96 5.39 4.80
N THR A 186 -5.44 4.45 4.01
CA THR A 186 -6.59 4.73 3.14
C THR A 186 -7.83 4.49 4.00
N GLY A 187 -8.76 5.45 4.05
CA GLY A 187 -9.90 5.37 4.98
C GLY A 187 -10.66 4.05 4.85
N SER A 188 -11.16 3.49 5.95
CA SER A 188 -12.07 2.34 5.88
C SER A 188 -13.38 2.77 5.22
N PRO A 189 -14.00 1.92 4.37
CA PRO A 189 -15.44 1.91 4.30
C PRO A 189 -15.90 1.46 5.70
N VAL A 190 -16.22 2.42 6.57
CA VAL A 190 -17.17 2.13 7.63
C VAL A 190 -18.44 1.69 6.91
N PRO A 191 -18.91 0.42 7.03
CA PRO A 191 -20.28 0.16 6.66
C PRO A 191 -21.12 1.11 7.52
N SER A 192 -22.07 1.79 6.89
CA SER A 192 -22.95 2.79 7.50
C SER A 192 -23.91 2.21 8.57
N THR A 193 -23.54 1.12 9.24
CA THR A 193 -24.31 0.45 10.29
C THR A 193 -23.91 0.84 11.72
N SER A 194 -22.83 1.61 11.95
CA SER A 194 -22.52 2.11 13.30
C SER A 194 -23.38 3.31 13.75
N LEU A 195 -24.25 3.85 12.89
CA LEU A 195 -25.23 4.89 13.27
C LEU A 195 -26.49 4.33 13.98
N LEU A 196 -26.56 3.03 14.26
CA LEU A 196 -27.66 2.41 15.02
C LEU A 196 -27.33 2.09 16.49
N TRP A 197 -26.13 2.38 16.98
CA TRP A 197 -25.72 2.11 18.37
C TRP A 197 -25.85 3.31 19.34
N GLU A 198 -26.19 4.51 18.85
CA GLU A 198 -26.37 5.72 19.69
C GLU A 198 -27.81 6.27 19.69
N ARG A 199 -28.81 5.40 19.89
CA ARG A 199 -30.20 5.86 20.16
C ARG A 199 -30.92 5.18 21.34
N SER A 200 -30.23 4.41 22.18
CA SER A 200 -30.87 3.72 23.33
C SER A 200 -30.39 4.15 24.72
N ARG A 201 -29.70 5.29 24.87
CA ARG A 201 -29.43 5.89 26.20
C ARG A 201 -29.79 7.36 26.27
N THR A 202 -31.09 7.64 26.21
CA THR A 202 -31.67 8.85 26.81
C THR A 202 -33.12 8.59 27.20
N ARG A 203 -33.30 7.86 28.31
CA ARG A 203 -34.42 8.06 29.24
C ARG A 203 -33.87 7.95 30.66
N CYS A 204 -33.28 9.03 31.14
CA CYS A 204 -33.37 9.35 32.56
C CYS A 204 -34.58 10.28 32.68
N THR A 205 -35.69 9.71 33.11
CA THR A 205 -36.83 10.45 33.66
C THR A 205 -36.72 10.38 35.17
N HIS A 206 -36.72 11.57 35.78
CA HIS A 206 -37.08 11.95 37.15
C HIS A 206 -37.16 10.90 38.25
#